data_AF-A0A0K0FP65-F1
#
_entry.id   AF-A0A0K0FP65-F1
#
_cell.length_a   1.000
_cell.length_b   1.000
_cell.length_c   1.000
_cell.angle_alpha   90.00
_cell.angle_beta   90.00
_cell.angle_gamma   90.00
#
_symmetry.space_group_name_H-M   'P 1'
#
loop_
_entity.id
_entity.type
_entity.pdbx_description
1 polymer ?
#
loop_
_entity_poly.entity_id
_entity_poly.type
_entity_poly.pdbx_seq_one_letter_code
_entity_poly.pdbx_strand_id
1 'polypeptide(L)'
;MMAENFVSKNSFYLLYAAYSISSFGDRMWSFAVSLIMVSIGGLKLIGLYQLIEGLSSMAFSSIIGNTLDRHPRNVGIQAVLAGNNLSLVISSLCLYYCLSKTHCDIIYFIFLIAALFFSALSNIASGGEKLAFTKDWIVVLATHSDGNATLAGCNSKMHIIDQISAMLSPVIVGYMLTFQSYQTIAIFLAIWNLGSWIVEFILLRKLYNSVPSLSTRSHGNKDAGIPLLDSKYKDTNTETKKTSTLPPSSMLRTYFTQPVFLAAFALSLLYFTVLGADGLGIGYAKTLGLPEVWIGYSRFIGSALGVLSAFSYPFIQKRIGTGKTGFLGFVFQICCLLLTIVSIFLPGSPFNPKEFYETFNFSTWLRNIFSGATFVRMAGKIDDNTDNKNLIITTGRSIINTTGIISIDESINNEDTYLFGLSTNPSSVLTFLIGIITARFGLWLIDIGITQIMQENVPENQRGTVFGVQGSICNAFSVMKDIVVILLPDVRTFGILIIISVLATTAGFMFYISFLILQYTRREKEINSEDGRGP
;
A
#
# COMPACT_ATOMS: atom_id res chain seq x y z
N MET A 1 21.10 -37.67 18.18
CA MET A 1 21.78 -36.41 17.83
C MET A 1 21.47 -36.13 16.37
N MET A 2 20.29 -35.57 16.06
CA MET A 2 19.99 -35.14 14.70
C MET A 2 20.77 -33.85 14.48
N ALA A 3 21.67 -33.83 13.50
CA ALA A 3 22.23 -32.59 13.01
C ALA A 3 21.05 -31.72 12.56
N GLU A 4 20.75 -30.66 13.30
CA GLU A 4 19.81 -29.64 12.85
C GLU A 4 20.41 -29.09 11.54
N ASN A 5 19.77 -29.39 10.41
CA ASN A 5 20.15 -28.83 9.11
C ASN A 5 19.77 -27.35 9.11
N PHE A 6 20.61 -26.53 9.74
CA PHE A 6 20.39 -25.10 9.83
C PHE A 6 20.36 -24.44 8.47
N VAL A 7 19.53 -23.41 8.35
CA VAL A 7 19.38 -22.65 7.11
C VAL A 7 20.64 -21.85 6.82
N SER A 8 21.31 -22.17 5.72
CA SER A 8 22.51 -21.47 5.28
C SER A 8 22.24 -20.02 4.86
N LYS A 9 23.26 -19.16 4.93
CA LYS A 9 23.20 -17.78 4.39
C LYS A 9 22.83 -17.75 2.90
N ASN A 10 23.25 -18.74 2.14
CA ASN A 10 22.94 -18.87 0.71
C ASN A 10 21.43 -18.99 0.46
N SER A 11 20.71 -19.69 1.35
CA SER A 11 19.25 -19.83 1.26
C SER A 11 18.54 -18.47 1.36
N PHE A 12 19.01 -17.59 2.25
CA PHE A 12 18.49 -16.22 2.35
C PHE A 12 18.78 -15.41 1.08
N TYR A 13 19.98 -15.51 0.52
CA TYR A 13 20.31 -14.81 -0.73
C TYR A 13 19.46 -15.28 -1.91
N LEU A 14 19.14 -16.57 -2.01
CA LEU A 14 18.23 -17.08 -3.03
C LEU A 14 16.83 -16.46 -2.89
N LEU A 15 16.29 -16.41 -1.65
CA LEU A 15 14.98 -15.80 -1.41
C LEU A 15 15.01 -14.29 -1.71
N TYR A 16 16.04 -13.57 -1.24
CA TYR A 16 16.21 -12.14 -1.46
C TYR A 16 16.35 -11.79 -2.94
N ALA A 17 17.11 -12.58 -3.70
CA ALA A 17 17.25 -12.39 -5.14
C ALA A 17 15.92 -12.61 -5.86
N ALA A 18 15.22 -13.72 -5.58
CA ALA A 18 13.92 -13.99 -6.19
C ALA A 18 12.90 -12.90 -5.85
N TYR A 19 12.81 -12.49 -4.58
CA TYR A 19 11.91 -11.41 -4.17
C TYR A 19 12.28 -10.06 -4.78
N SER A 20 13.57 -9.78 -4.98
CA SER A 20 14.01 -8.53 -5.62
C SER A 20 13.59 -8.48 -7.08
N ILE A 21 13.76 -9.56 -7.83
CA ILE A 21 13.39 -9.63 -9.25
C ILE A 21 11.87 -9.43 -9.39
N SER A 22 11.09 -10.16 -8.59
CA SER A 22 9.63 -10.10 -8.55
C SER A 22 9.13 -8.69 -8.18
N SER A 23 9.59 -8.16 -7.03
CA SER A 23 9.20 -6.83 -6.56
C SER A 23 9.58 -5.75 -7.58
N PHE A 24 10.74 -5.85 -8.21
CA PHE A 24 11.16 -4.88 -9.22
C PHE A 24 10.28 -4.92 -10.48
N GLY A 25 9.96 -6.13 -10.97
CA GLY A 25 9.08 -6.35 -12.12
C GLY A 25 7.65 -5.83 -11.87
N ASP A 26 7.06 -6.17 -10.72
CA ASP A 26 5.73 -5.72 -10.33
C ASP A 26 5.64 -4.18 -10.25
N ARG A 27 6.68 -3.52 -9.71
CA ARG A 27 6.74 -2.05 -9.61
C ARG A 27 6.93 -1.38 -10.98
N MET A 28 7.68 -1.99 -11.89
CA MET A 28 7.80 -1.51 -13.27
C MET A 28 6.46 -1.60 -13.99
N TRP A 29 5.78 -2.75 -13.86
CA TRP A 29 4.46 -2.96 -14.45
C TRP A 29 3.44 -1.97 -13.92
N SER A 30 3.27 -1.85 -12.60
CA SER A 30 2.29 -0.95 -11.98
C SER A 30 2.44 0.50 -12.42
N PHE A 31 3.68 0.98 -12.57
CA PHE A 31 3.94 2.31 -13.09
C PHE A 31 3.66 2.43 -14.60
N ALA A 32 4.16 1.48 -15.40
CA ALA A 32 4.01 1.51 -16.85
C ALA A 32 2.55 1.36 -17.30
N VAL A 33 1.82 0.38 -16.75
CA VAL A 33 0.41 0.13 -17.05
C VAL A 33 -0.42 1.36 -16.73
N SER A 34 -0.09 2.09 -15.66
CA SER A 34 -0.78 3.33 -15.32
C SER A 34 -0.61 4.39 -16.42
N LEU A 35 0.60 4.59 -16.94
CA LEU A 35 0.85 5.54 -18.02
C LEU A 35 0.25 5.09 -19.35
N ILE A 36 0.26 3.78 -19.63
CA ILE A 36 -0.37 3.20 -20.82
C ILE A 36 -1.90 3.38 -20.77
N MET A 37 -2.54 3.13 -19.63
CA MET A 37 -3.98 3.34 -19.47
C MET A 37 -4.37 4.81 -19.65
N VAL A 38 -3.53 5.73 -19.16
CA VAL A 38 -3.72 7.17 -19.39
C VAL A 38 -3.57 7.52 -20.87
N SER A 39 -2.62 6.96 -21.60
CA SER A 39 -2.45 7.27 -23.02
C SER A 39 -3.57 6.69 -23.89
N ILE A 40 -4.18 5.58 -23.48
CA ILE A 40 -5.28 4.92 -24.20
C ILE A 40 -6.62 5.63 -23.97
N GLY A 41 -7.03 5.76 -22.71
CA GLY A 41 -8.39 6.18 -22.34
C GLY A 41 -8.44 7.39 -21.41
N GLY A 42 -7.29 8.06 -21.24
CA GLY A 42 -7.16 9.19 -20.33
C GLY A 42 -7.43 8.79 -18.89
N LEU A 43 -7.87 9.79 -18.14
CA LEU A 43 -7.93 9.74 -16.70
C LEU A 43 -9.10 8.91 -16.16
N LYS A 44 -10.14 8.73 -16.99
CA LYS A 44 -11.28 7.86 -16.66
C LYS A 44 -10.86 6.40 -16.65
N LEU A 45 -10.07 5.97 -17.62
CA LEU A 45 -9.67 4.58 -17.75
C LEU A 45 -8.70 4.16 -16.63
N ILE A 46 -7.74 5.01 -16.28
CA ILE A 46 -6.87 4.76 -15.12
C ILE A 46 -7.67 4.67 -13.82
N GLY A 47 -8.65 5.55 -13.64
CA GLY A 47 -9.53 5.53 -12.47
C GLY A 47 -10.34 4.24 -12.36
N LEU A 48 -10.92 3.80 -13.47
CA LEU A 48 -11.63 2.51 -13.55
C LEU A 48 -10.68 1.33 -13.27
N TYR A 49 -9.49 1.35 -13.85
CA TYR A 49 -8.45 0.33 -13.64
C TYR A 49 -8.08 0.20 -12.16
N GLN A 50 -7.74 1.31 -11.49
CA GLN A 50 -7.38 1.33 -10.08
C GLN A 50 -8.54 0.87 -9.18
N LEU A 51 -9.78 1.26 -9.52
CA LEU A 51 -10.97 0.81 -8.80
C LEU A 51 -11.16 -0.71 -8.92
N ILE A 52 -11.04 -1.26 -10.14
CA ILE A 52 -11.14 -2.71 -10.38
C ILE A 52 -10.07 -3.46 -9.58
N GLU A 53 -8.82 -2.99 -9.62
CA GLU A 53 -7.73 -3.61 -8.85
C GLU A 53 -7.98 -3.57 -7.34
N GLY A 54 -8.41 -2.43 -6.81
CA GLY A 54 -8.71 -2.25 -5.40
C GLY A 54 -9.86 -3.14 -4.92
N LEU A 55 -10.96 -3.18 -5.66
CA LEU A 55 -12.12 -4.03 -5.34
C LEU A 55 -11.78 -5.52 -5.47
N SER A 56 -11.01 -5.90 -6.49
CA SER A 56 -10.59 -7.28 -6.71
C SER A 56 -9.68 -7.76 -5.57
N SER A 57 -8.69 -6.96 -5.17
CA SER A 57 -7.83 -7.29 -4.04
C SER A 57 -8.60 -7.32 -2.71
N MET A 58 -9.53 -6.38 -2.49
CA MET A 58 -10.44 -6.43 -1.33
C MET A 58 -11.20 -7.76 -1.26
N ALA A 59 -11.77 -8.22 -2.38
CA ALA A 59 -12.59 -9.43 -2.43
C ALA A 59 -11.76 -10.74 -2.35
N PHE A 60 -10.60 -10.79 -2.99
CA PHE A 60 -9.89 -12.05 -3.24
C PHE A 60 -8.62 -12.26 -2.39
N SER A 61 -8.05 -11.25 -1.72
CA SER A 61 -6.83 -11.43 -0.90
C SER A 61 -6.99 -12.52 0.19
N SER A 62 -8.15 -12.57 0.86
CA SER A 62 -8.46 -13.61 1.85
C SER A 62 -8.47 -15.03 1.25
N ILE A 63 -9.03 -15.17 0.04
CA ILE A 63 -9.16 -16.46 -0.66
C ILE A 63 -7.78 -16.98 -1.07
N ILE A 64 -6.93 -16.10 -1.60
CA ILE A 64 -5.55 -16.45 -1.96
C ILE A 64 -4.77 -16.88 -0.72
N GLY A 65 -4.88 -16.14 0.38
CA GLY A 65 -4.24 -16.50 1.65
C GLY A 65 -4.62 -17.89 2.15
N ASN A 66 -5.92 -18.20 2.20
CA ASN A 66 -6.40 -19.52 2.57
C ASN A 66 -5.99 -20.62 1.57
N THR A 67 -5.90 -20.29 0.28
CA THR A 67 -5.44 -21.24 -0.75
C THR A 67 -3.95 -21.57 -0.55
N LEU A 68 -3.12 -20.59 -0.23
CA LEU A 68 -1.70 -20.77 0.04
C LEU A 68 -1.45 -21.64 1.28
N ASP A 69 -2.25 -21.47 2.34
CA ASP A 69 -2.12 -22.28 3.57
C ASP A 69 -2.41 -23.77 3.33
N ARG A 70 -3.32 -24.09 2.42
CA ARG A 70 -3.77 -25.47 2.14
C ARG A 70 -2.85 -26.24 1.23
N HIS A 71 -2.14 -25.54 0.36
CA HIS A 71 -1.26 -26.19 -0.60
C HIS A 71 0.16 -26.30 -0.04
N PRO A 72 0.93 -27.30 -0.51
CA PRO A 72 2.36 -27.35 -0.23
C PRO A 72 3.02 -26.05 -0.64
N ARG A 73 3.97 -25.54 0.16
CA ARG A 73 4.60 -24.23 -0.05
C ARG A 73 5.14 -24.02 -1.46
N ASN A 74 5.80 -25.04 -2.02
CA ASN A 74 6.33 -24.98 -3.38
C ASN A 74 5.20 -24.87 -4.42
N VAL A 75 4.14 -25.67 -4.31
CA VAL A 75 3.01 -25.59 -5.25
C VAL A 75 2.31 -24.24 -5.13
N GLY A 76 2.09 -23.76 -3.91
CA GLY A 76 1.45 -22.48 -3.64
C GLY A 76 2.21 -21.30 -4.24
N ILE A 77 3.50 -21.13 -3.91
CA ILE A 77 4.30 -20.00 -4.41
C ILE A 77 4.45 -20.05 -5.93
N GLN A 78 4.65 -21.23 -6.51
CA GLN A 78 4.82 -21.37 -7.96
C GLN A 78 3.51 -21.10 -8.70
N ALA A 79 2.36 -21.45 -8.12
CA ALA A 79 1.05 -21.16 -8.71
C ALA A 79 0.74 -19.66 -8.72
N VAL A 80 0.98 -18.94 -7.62
CA VAL A 80 0.78 -17.48 -7.59
C VAL A 80 1.79 -16.76 -8.48
N LEU A 81 3.03 -17.24 -8.53
CA LEU A 81 4.05 -16.69 -9.41
C LEU A 81 3.69 -16.87 -10.90
N ALA A 82 3.24 -18.06 -11.30
CA ALA A 82 2.75 -18.32 -12.64
C ALA A 82 1.50 -17.49 -12.97
N GLY A 83 0.56 -17.41 -12.02
CA GLY A 83 -0.66 -16.62 -12.14
C GLY A 83 -0.37 -15.13 -12.36
N ASN A 84 0.60 -14.57 -11.63
CA ASN A 84 1.03 -13.18 -11.78
C ASN A 84 1.61 -12.95 -13.18
N ASN A 85 2.69 -13.66 -13.51
CA ASN A 85 3.45 -13.44 -14.74
C ASN A 85 2.62 -13.73 -16.01
N LEU A 86 1.83 -14.81 -16.04
CA LEU A 86 0.97 -15.11 -17.20
C LEU A 86 -0.10 -14.04 -17.41
N SER A 87 -0.77 -13.62 -16.32
CA SER A 87 -1.82 -12.60 -16.41
C SER A 87 -1.24 -11.25 -16.85
N LEU A 88 -0.08 -10.88 -16.33
CA LEU A 88 0.63 -9.65 -16.71
C LEU A 88 1.00 -9.67 -18.20
N VAL A 89 1.58 -10.76 -18.69
CA VAL A 89 1.95 -10.92 -20.11
C VAL A 89 0.73 -10.80 -21.01
N ILE A 90 -0.37 -11.49 -20.67
CA ILE A 90 -1.62 -11.41 -21.45
C ILE A 90 -2.15 -9.98 -21.45
N SER A 91 -2.19 -9.31 -20.30
CA SER A 91 -2.61 -7.92 -20.20
C SER A 91 -1.74 -7.00 -21.06
N SER A 92 -0.42 -7.13 -20.96
CA SER A 92 0.53 -6.30 -21.71
C SER A 92 0.36 -6.47 -23.23
N LEU A 93 0.16 -7.70 -23.71
CA LEU A 93 -0.10 -7.97 -25.13
C LEU A 93 -1.45 -7.41 -25.59
N CYS A 94 -2.48 -7.48 -24.76
CA CYS A 94 -3.77 -6.85 -25.04
C CYS A 94 -3.63 -5.32 -25.16
N LEU A 95 -2.88 -4.70 -24.25
CA LEU A 95 -2.62 -3.25 -24.30
C LEU A 95 -1.76 -2.85 -25.50
N TYR A 96 -0.76 -3.66 -25.86
CA TYR A 96 0.00 -3.47 -27.10
C TYR A 96 -0.92 -3.44 -28.33
N TYR A 97 -1.88 -4.37 -28.41
CA TYR A 97 -2.87 -4.37 -29.48
C TYR A 97 -3.71 -3.09 -29.49
N CYS A 98 -4.24 -2.68 -28.33
CA CYS A 98 -5.00 -1.44 -28.19
C CYS A 98 -4.18 -0.21 -28.61
N LEU A 99 -2.90 -0.13 -28.22
CA LEU A 99 -1.99 0.96 -28.60
C LEU A 99 -1.64 0.96 -30.09
N SER A 100 -1.75 -0.18 -30.77
CA SER A 100 -1.40 -0.32 -32.20
C SER A 100 -2.57 0.02 -33.12
N LYS A 101 -3.78 0.23 -32.58
CA LYS A 101 -4.99 0.53 -33.35
C LYS A 101 -5.32 2.01 -33.27
N THR A 102 -5.66 2.59 -34.42
CA THR A 102 -6.12 3.98 -34.55
C THR A 102 -7.63 4.13 -34.39
N HIS A 103 -8.40 3.06 -34.60
CA HIS A 103 -9.86 3.04 -34.50
C HIS A 103 -10.34 2.07 -33.41
N CYS A 104 -11.39 2.48 -32.70
CA CYS A 104 -11.99 1.74 -31.59
C CYS A 104 -13.11 0.81 -32.09
N ASP A 105 -12.72 -0.32 -32.69
CA ASP A 105 -13.68 -1.36 -33.09
C ASP A 105 -14.09 -2.25 -31.90
N ILE A 106 -15.09 -3.12 -32.08
CA ILE A 106 -15.53 -4.07 -31.04
C ILE A 106 -14.35 -4.91 -30.51
N ILE A 107 -13.44 -5.32 -31.39
CA ILE A 107 -12.24 -6.10 -31.02
C ILE A 107 -11.35 -5.30 -30.07
N TYR A 108 -11.17 -3.99 -30.32
CA TYR A 108 -10.40 -3.11 -29.43
C TYR A 108 -10.99 -3.10 -28.01
N PHE A 109 -12.31 -3.00 -27.87
CA PHE A 109 -12.96 -3.03 -26.56
C PHE A 109 -12.84 -4.39 -25.87
N ILE A 110 -12.88 -5.50 -26.62
CA ILE A 110 -12.64 -6.85 -26.07
C ILE A 110 -11.22 -6.94 -25.49
N PHE A 111 -10.20 -6.51 -26.23
CA PHE A 111 -8.82 -6.49 -25.73
C PHE A 111 -8.64 -5.55 -24.54
N LEU A 112 -9.32 -4.39 -24.54
CA LEU A 112 -9.26 -3.46 -23.41
C LEU A 112 -9.87 -4.07 -22.13
N ILE A 113 -11.04 -4.71 -22.24
CA ILE A 113 -11.68 -5.38 -21.11
C ILE A 113 -10.82 -6.56 -20.62
N ALA A 114 -10.26 -7.34 -21.56
CA ALA A 114 -9.34 -8.43 -21.22
C ALA A 114 -8.10 -7.89 -20.48
N ALA A 115 -7.49 -6.80 -20.94
CA ALA A 115 -6.37 -6.16 -20.28
C ALA A 115 -6.71 -5.74 -18.84
N LEU A 116 -7.87 -5.12 -18.60
CA LEU A 116 -8.31 -4.75 -17.26
C LEU A 116 -8.50 -5.98 -16.35
N PHE A 117 -9.15 -7.03 -16.87
CA PHE A 117 -9.37 -8.27 -16.14
C PHE A 117 -8.06 -8.96 -15.75
N PHE A 118 -7.16 -9.15 -16.71
CA PHE A 118 -5.88 -9.82 -16.46
C PHE A 118 -4.92 -8.97 -15.62
N SER A 119 -5.00 -7.65 -15.69
CA SER A 119 -4.23 -6.79 -14.76
C SER A 119 -4.72 -6.98 -13.32
N ALA A 120 -6.03 -7.03 -13.10
CA ALA A 120 -6.60 -7.31 -11.79
C ALA A 120 -6.19 -8.69 -11.25
N LEU A 121 -6.17 -9.71 -12.13
CA LEU A 121 -5.71 -11.06 -11.78
C LEU A 121 -4.21 -11.08 -11.43
N SER A 122 -3.38 -10.37 -12.19
CA SER A 122 -1.95 -10.18 -11.89
C SER A 122 -1.76 -9.49 -10.53
N ASN A 123 -2.50 -8.41 -10.23
CA ASN A 123 -2.42 -7.73 -8.94
C ASN A 123 -2.76 -8.64 -7.75
N ILE A 124 -3.83 -9.45 -7.87
CA ILE A 124 -4.21 -10.43 -6.85
C ILE A 124 -3.10 -11.48 -6.66
N ALA A 125 -2.54 -12.00 -7.75
CA ALA A 125 -1.51 -13.01 -7.73
C ALA A 125 -0.18 -12.48 -7.16
N SER A 126 0.23 -11.28 -7.54
CA SER A 126 1.36 -10.53 -6.95
C SER A 126 1.19 -10.35 -5.44
N GLY A 127 -0.03 -10.02 -4.98
CA GLY A 127 -0.36 -9.97 -3.56
C GLY A 127 -0.15 -11.31 -2.84
N GLY A 128 -0.56 -12.41 -3.47
CA GLY A 128 -0.31 -13.78 -2.99
C GLY A 128 1.16 -14.17 -2.96
N GLU A 129 1.91 -13.75 -3.97
CA GLU A 129 3.35 -13.94 -4.05
C GLU A 129 4.07 -13.19 -2.92
N LYS A 130 3.80 -11.90 -2.75
CA LYS A 130 4.34 -11.09 -1.64
C LYS A 130 4.00 -11.70 -0.29
N LEU A 131 2.78 -12.23 -0.13
CA LEU A 131 2.35 -12.95 1.07
C LEU A 131 3.22 -14.19 1.33
N ALA A 132 3.44 -15.03 0.31
CA ALA A 132 4.26 -16.23 0.42
C ALA A 132 5.72 -15.92 0.77
N PHE A 133 6.34 -14.94 0.11
CA PHE A 133 7.71 -14.50 0.40
C PHE A 133 7.86 -13.91 1.79
N THR A 134 7.05 -12.89 2.09
CA THR A 134 7.29 -12.00 3.23
C THR A 134 6.63 -12.47 4.52
N LYS A 135 5.61 -13.34 4.47
CA LYS A 135 4.89 -13.77 5.68
C LYS A 135 4.96 -15.28 5.93
N ASP A 136 5.32 -16.12 4.96
CA ASP A 136 5.51 -17.56 5.17
C ASP A 136 6.98 -17.97 5.06
N TRP A 137 7.57 -17.93 3.86
CA TRP A 137 8.91 -18.47 3.60
C TRP A 137 10.00 -17.80 4.43
N ILE A 138 10.00 -16.47 4.53
CA ILE A 138 10.99 -15.76 5.32
C ILE A 138 10.92 -16.12 6.82
N VAL A 139 9.72 -16.39 7.34
CA VAL A 139 9.52 -16.76 8.74
C VAL A 139 10.11 -18.15 8.97
N VAL A 140 9.84 -19.11 8.09
CA VAL A 140 10.40 -20.47 8.19
C VAL A 140 11.92 -20.46 8.17
N LEU A 141 12.52 -19.66 7.27
CA LEU A 141 13.97 -19.52 7.17
C LEU A 141 14.59 -18.90 8.42
N ALA A 142 13.97 -17.85 8.96
CA ALA A 142 14.45 -17.18 10.17
C ALA A 142 14.36 -18.10 11.39
N THR A 143 13.25 -18.83 11.57
CA THR A 143 13.03 -19.77 12.68
C THR A 143 14.03 -20.92 12.70
N HIS A 144 14.45 -21.42 11.53
CA HIS A 144 15.40 -22.55 11.41
C HIS A 144 16.85 -22.10 11.12
N SER A 145 17.18 -20.84 11.41
CA SER A 145 18.56 -20.34 11.30
C SER A 145 19.36 -20.62 12.58
N ASP A 146 20.69 -20.67 12.49
CA ASP A 146 21.64 -20.81 13.62
C ASP A 146 21.63 -19.62 14.63
N GLY A 147 20.52 -18.88 14.75
CA GLY A 147 20.45 -17.61 15.50
C GLY A 147 21.16 -16.43 14.80
N ASN A 148 21.84 -16.67 13.67
CA ASN A 148 22.52 -15.65 12.88
C ASN A 148 21.56 -14.69 12.14
N ALA A 149 20.30 -15.07 11.95
CA ALA A 149 19.30 -14.27 11.26
C ALA A 149 18.06 -14.07 12.14
N THR A 150 17.89 -12.85 12.66
CA THR A 150 16.67 -12.50 13.40
C THR A 150 15.53 -12.19 12.44
N LEU A 151 14.30 -12.54 12.83
CA LEU A 151 13.10 -12.22 12.04
C LEU A 151 12.98 -10.72 11.77
N ALA A 152 13.35 -9.88 12.74
CA ALA A 152 13.42 -8.43 12.58
C ALA A 152 14.39 -7.99 11.48
N GLY A 153 15.60 -8.57 11.43
CA GLY A 153 16.57 -8.29 10.38
C GLY A 153 16.12 -8.78 9.01
N CYS A 154 15.46 -9.94 8.96
CA CYS A 154 14.88 -10.50 7.74
C CYS A 154 13.73 -9.64 7.18
N ASN A 155 12.78 -9.23 8.02
CA ASN A 155 11.69 -8.35 7.63
C ASN A 155 12.19 -6.97 7.18
N SER A 156 13.19 -6.43 7.88
CA SER A 156 13.87 -5.20 7.49
C SER A 156 14.45 -5.31 6.07
N LYS A 157 15.19 -6.39 5.76
CA LYS A 157 15.75 -6.61 4.42
C LYS A 157 14.67 -6.77 3.34
N MET A 158 13.62 -7.55 3.61
CA MET A 158 12.45 -7.68 2.72
C MET A 158 11.86 -6.31 2.40
N HIS A 159 11.64 -5.48 3.42
CA HIS A 159 11.07 -4.16 3.25
C HIS A 159 12.00 -3.20 2.49
N ILE A 160 13.31 -3.22 2.77
CA ILE A 160 14.31 -2.42 2.04
C ILE A 160 14.26 -2.75 0.54
N ILE A 161 14.19 -4.04 0.19
CA ILE A 161 14.08 -4.48 -1.21
C ILE A 161 12.81 -3.88 -1.85
N ASP A 162 11.65 -3.99 -1.20
CA ASP A 162 10.38 -3.47 -1.74
C ASP A 162 10.39 -1.94 -1.94
N GLN A 163 10.98 -1.19 -1.00
CA GLN A 163 11.07 0.27 -1.11
C GLN A 163 12.06 0.72 -2.19
N ILE A 164 13.21 0.05 -2.32
CA ILE A 164 14.18 0.35 -3.37
C ILE A 164 13.56 0.07 -4.74
N SER A 165 12.86 -1.05 -4.91
CA SER A 165 12.11 -1.36 -6.14
C SER A 165 11.05 -0.31 -6.44
N ALA A 166 10.26 0.09 -5.43
CA ALA A 166 9.24 1.13 -5.60
C ALA A 166 9.83 2.51 -5.99
N MET A 167 11.08 2.78 -5.61
CA MET A 167 11.79 4.01 -5.94
C MET A 167 12.45 3.95 -7.32
N LEU A 168 13.13 2.85 -7.66
CA LEU A 168 13.94 2.74 -8.87
C LEU A 168 13.13 2.34 -10.11
N SER A 169 12.14 1.46 -9.97
CA SER A 169 11.37 0.96 -11.11
C SER A 169 10.67 2.08 -11.90
N PRO A 170 9.98 3.06 -11.27
CA PRO A 170 9.39 4.19 -11.99
C PRO A 170 10.43 5.07 -12.70
N VAL A 171 11.61 5.27 -12.10
CA VAL A 171 12.69 6.07 -12.70
C VAL A 171 13.19 5.41 -13.98
N ILE A 172 13.38 4.09 -13.95
CA ILE A 172 13.86 3.33 -15.11
C ILE A 172 12.83 3.33 -16.23
N VAL A 173 11.56 3.01 -15.93
CA VAL A 173 10.49 3.06 -16.94
C VAL A 173 10.30 4.48 -17.47
N GLY A 174 10.33 5.49 -16.59
CA GLY A 174 10.23 6.90 -16.97
C GLY A 174 11.35 7.34 -17.90
N TYR A 175 12.60 6.92 -17.62
CA TYR A 175 13.73 7.16 -18.50
C TYR A 175 13.56 6.45 -19.85
N MET A 176 13.13 5.19 -19.86
CA MET A 176 12.86 4.44 -21.10
C MET A 176 11.82 5.15 -21.99
N LEU A 177 10.78 5.73 -21.39
CA LEU A 177 9.75 6.50 -22.09
C LEU A 177 10.26 7.76 -22.82
N THR A 178 11.44 8.27 -22.47
CA THR A 178 12.02 9.43 -23.18
C THR A 178 12.55 9.07 -24.58
N PHE A 179 12.86 7.79 -24.82
CA PHE A 179 13.42 7.32 -26.09
C PHE A 179 12.58 6.22 -26.77
N GLN A 180 11.61 5.63 -26.07
CA GLN A 180 10.82 4.50 -26.55
C GLN A 180 9.32 4.80 -26.51
N SER A 181 8.57 4.21 -27.45
CA SER A 181 7.11 4.31 -27.46
C SER A 181 6.48 3.42 -26.38
N TYR A 182 5.24 3.74 -25.99
CA TYR A 182 4.45 2.91 -25.08
C TYR A 182 4.26 1.47 -25.59
N GLN A 183 4.20 1.28 -26.90
CA GLN A 183 4.08 -0.04 -27.53
C GLN A 183 5.33 -0.89 -27.29
N THR A 184 6.52 -0.32 -27.49
CA THR A 184 7.79 -1.00 -27.25
C THR A 184 7.93 -1.37 -25.77
N ILE A 185 7.49 -0.49 -24.87
CA ILE A 185 7.55 -0.74 -23.43
C ILE A 185 6.61 -1.87 -23.01
N ALA A 186 5.40 -1.95 -23.58
CA ALA A 186 4.49 -3.06 -23.32
C ALA A 186 5.13 -4.42 -23.71
N ILE A 187 5.74 -4.51 -24.89
CA ILE A 187 6.46 -5.72 -25.34
C ILE A 187 7.64 -6.01 -24.42
N PHE A 188 8.45 -4.99 -24.10
CA PHE A 188 9.60 -5.15 -23.23
C PHE A 188 9.20 -5.72 -21.85
N LEU A 189 8.12 -5.20 -21.26
CA LEU A 189 7.62 -5.70 -19.96
C LEU A 189 7.09 -7.12 -20.06
N ALA A 190 6.45 -7.50 -21.17
CA ALA A 190 6.02 -8.89 -21.37
C ALA A 190 7.22 -9.84 -21.44
N ILE A 191 8.28 -9.46 -22.17
CA ILE A 191 9.51 -10.25 -22.28
C ILE A 191 10.23 -10.32 -20.92
N TRP A 192 10.34 -9.18 -20.22
CA TRP A 192 10.95 -9.11 -18.90
C TRP A 192 10.27 -10.05 -17.92
N ASN A 193 8.93 -10.03 -17.85
CA ASN A 193 8.18 -10.88 -16.92
C ASN A 193 8.28 -12.38 -17.26
N LEU A 194 8.30 -12.76 -18.54
CA LEU A 194 8.57 -14.15 -18.92
C LEU A 194 9.99 -14.59 -18.51
N GLY A 195 10.99 -13.73 -18.72
CA GLY A 195 12.37 -14.00 -18.35
C GLY A 195 12.57 -14.08 -16.84
N SER A 196 12.04 -13.12 -16.08
CA SER A 196 12.11 -13.08 -14.62
C SER A 196 11.43 -14.29 -14.00
N TRP A 197 10.25 -14.68 -14.51
CA TRP A 197 9.54 -15.86 -14.05
C TRP A 197 10.39 -17.14 -14.12
N ILE A 198 11.10 -17.35 -15.23
CA ILE A 198 11.98 -18.53 -15.39
C ILE A 198 13.09 -18.51 -14.34
N VAL A 199 13.73 -17.36 -14.13
CA VAL A 199 14.81 -17.19 -13.16
C VAL A 199 14.29 -17.43 -11.74
N GLU A 200 13.17 -16.82 -11.38
CA GLU A 200 12.54 -16.94 -10.06
C GLU A 200 12.09 -18.38 -9.77
N PHE A 201 11.51 -19.06 -10.75
CA PHE A 201 11.16 -20.48 -10.66
C PHE A 201 12.39 -21.33 -10.28
N ILE A 202 13.51 -21.11 -10.97
CA ILE A 202 14.77 -21.83 -10.71
C ILE A 202 15.30 -21.52 -9.31
N LEU A 203 15.35 -20.24 -8.92
CA LEU A 203 15.85 -19.81 -7.60
C LEU A 203 15.01 -20.39 -6.46
N LEU A 204 13.67 -20.31 -6.55
CA LEU A 204 12.74 -20.81 -5.55
C LEU A 204 12.77 -22.33 -5.46
N ARG A 205 12.86 -23.04 -6.59
CA ARG A 205 12.96 -24.50 -6.59
C ARG A 205 14.27 -24.98 -5.99
N LYS A 206 15.38 -24.30 -6.29
CA LYS A 206 16.68 -24.55 -5.67
C LYS A 206 16.61 -24.31 -4.16
N LEU A 207 15.99 -23.22 -3.72
CA LEU A 207 15.80 -22.90 -2.31
C LEU A 207 14.96 -23.97 -1.59
N TYR A 208 13.83 -24.36 -2.18
CA TYR A 208 12.95 -25.40 -1.63
C TYR A 208 13.66 -26.74 -1.44
N ASN A 209 14.45 -27.16 -2.44
CA ASN A 209 15.21 -28.40 -2.36
C ASN A 209 16.36 -28.33 -1.34
N SER A 210 16.86 -27.12 -1.03
CA SER A 210 17.98 -26.91 -0.10
C SER A 210 17.54 -26.79 1.36
N VAL A 211 16.25 -26.52 1.63
CA VAL A 211 15.73 -26.28 2.99
C VAL A 211 14.56 -27.23 3.27
N PRO A 212 14.81 -28.40 3.90
CA PRO A 212 13.78 -29.40 4.17
C PRO A 212 12.59 -28.87 4.98
N SER A 213 12.81 -27.93 5.91
CA SER A 213 11.76 -27.33 6.74
C SER A 213 10.67 -26.61 5.95
N LEU A 214 10.94 -26.20 4.69
CA LEU A 214 9.91 -25.63 3.81
C LEU A 214 8.90 -26.67 3.34
N SER A 215 9.29 -27.95 3.24
CA SER A 215 8.43 -29.03 2.77
C SER A 215 7.41 -29.49 3.82
N THR A 216 7.74 -29.30 5.10
CA THR A 216 6.86 -29.61 6.22
C THR A 216 6.05 -28.39 6.60
N ARG A 217 4.72 -28.46 6.51
CA ARG A 217 3.84 -27.55 7.25
C ARG A 217 3.58 -28.17 8.61
N SER A 218 3.96 -27.50 9.69
CA SER A 218 3.68 -28.03 11.04
C SER A 218 2.16 -28.09 11.25
N HIS A 219 1.59 -29.30 11.17
CA HIS A 219 0.17 -29.54 11.46
C HIS A 219 -0.07 -29.90 12.94
N GLY A 220 0.91 -29.68 13.81
CA GLY A 220 0.78 -29.95 15.24
C GLY A 220 1.81 -29.18 16.06
N ASN A 221 1.36 -28.66 17.20
CA ASN A 221 2.13 -28.03 18.28
C ASN A 221 3.63 -28.36 18.27
N LYS A 222 4.44 -27.33 18.01
CA LYS A 222 5.74 -27.20 18.67
C LYS A 222 5.94 -25.74 19.07
N ASP A 223 5.96 -25.54 20.37
CA ASP A 223 6.16 -24.31 21.11
C ASP A 223 7.54 -23.72 20.83
N ALA A 224 7.65 -22.92 19.77
CA ALA A 224 8.82 -22.09 19.49
C ALA A 224 8.45 -20.65 19.13
N GLY A 225 7.26 -20.20 19.54
CA GLY A 225 7.03 -18.79 19.79
C GLY A 225 7.69 -18.40 21.11
N ILE A 226 8.06 -17.13 21.28
CA ILE A 226 8.36 -16.57 22.61
C ILE A 226 7.22 -17.02 23.55
N PRO A 227 7.48 -17.46 24.81
CA PRO A 227 6.46 -17.95 25.74
C PRO A 227 5.54 -16.79 26.15
N LEU A 228 4.59 -16.47 25.28
CA LEU A 228 3.68 -15.35 25.43
C LEU A 228 2.24 -15.70 25.13
N LEU A 229 1.97 -16.91 24.65
CA LEU A 229 0.64 -17.44 24.43
C LEU A 229 0.70 -18.98 24.43
N ASP A 230 0.94 -19.58 25.59
CA ASP A 230 0.54 -20.98 25.79
C ASP A 230 -0.94 -21.01 26.18
N SER A 231 -1.81 -20.74 25.20
CA SER A 231 -3.22 -20.98 25.39
C SER A 231 -3.46 -22.48 25.24
N LYS A 232 -3.69 -23.16 26.37
CA LYS A 232 -4.35 -24.47 26.46
C LYS A 232 -5.64 -24.48 25.63
N TYR A 233 -5.52 -24.76 24.34
CA TYR A 233 -6.64 -25.12 23.50
C TYR A 233 -6.93 -26.60 23.78
N LYS A 234 -8.01 -26.87 24.52
CA LYS A 234 -8.55 -28.22 24.67
C LYS A 234 -9.05 -28.67 23.30
N ASP A 235 -8.24 -29.45 22.59
CA ASP A 235 -8.69 -30.19 21.42
C ASP A 235 -9.71 -31.23 21.85
N THR A 236 -10.96 -30.98 21.47
CA THR A 236 -11.97 -32.03 21.37
C THR A 236 -12.00 -32.45 19.91
N ASN A 237 -11.58 -33.68 19.67
CA ASN A 237 -11.76 -34.48 18.45
C ASN A 237 -10.93 -34.10 17.21
N THR A 238 -9.86 -34.88 17.05
CA THR A 238 -9.31 -35.37 15.79
C THR A 238 -10.42 -35.81 14.82
N GLU A 239 -10.68 -34.98 13.81
CA GLU A 239 -11.13 -35.46 12.51
C GLU A 239 -10.38 -34.72 11.41
N THR A 240 -9.78 -35.52 10.54
CA THR A 240 -9.20 -35.18 9.25
C THR A 240 -10.21 -34.42 8.39
N LYS A 241 -10.34 -33.10 8.59
CA LYS A 241 -11.18 -32.25 7.76
C LYS A 241 -10.52 -32.04 6.39
N LYS A 242 -11.02 -32.81 5.42
CA LYS A 242 -10.97 -32.56 3.98
C LYS A 242 -10.96 -31.05 3.67
N THR A 243 -9.87 -30.58 3.07
CA THR A 243 -9.72 -29.78 1.84
C THR A 243 -10.87 -28.91 1.26
N SER A 244 -11.99 -28.63 1.94
CA SER A 244 -13.05 -27.74 1.42
C SER A 244 -12.75 -26.29 1.75
N THR A 245 -12.76 -25.39 0.75
CA THR A 245 -12.45 -23.96 0.90
C THR A 245 -13.24 -23.36 2.07
N LEU A 246 -12.55 -22.65 2.98
CA LEU A 246 -13.22 -22.00 4.10
C LEU A 246 -14.14 -20.93 3.50
N PRO A 247 -15.41 -20.87 3.90
CA PRO A 247 -16.26 -19.77 3.45
C PRO A 247 -15.70 -18.44 3.98
N PRO A 248 -15.93 -17.32 3.27
CA PRO A 248 -15.43 -16.00 3.69
C PRO A 248 -15.74 -15.62 5.12
N SER A 249 -16.93 -15.97 5.62
CA SER A 249 -17.34 -15.74 7.01
C SER A 249 -16.45 -16.47 8.03
N SER A 250 -16.03 -17.70 7.73
CA SER A 250 -15.10 -18.45 8.59
C SER A 250 -13.71 -17.84 8.58
N MET A 251 -13.23 -17.36 7.43
CA MET A 251 -11.92 -16.69 7.33
C MET A 251 -11.90 -15.39 8.15
N LEU A 252 -12.96 -14.58 8.04
CA LEU A 252 -13.14 -13.39 8.86
C LEU A 252 -13.18 -13.74 10.35
N ARG A 253 -13.95 -14.77 10.74
CA ARG A 253 -14.00 -15.24 12.12
C ARG A 253 -12.61 -15.61 12.63
N THR A 254 -11.83 -16.38 11.86
CA THR A 254 -10.44 -16.75 12.21
C THR A 254 -9.57 -15.53 12.48
N TYR A 255 -9.70 -14.48 11.67
CA TYR A 255 -8.97 -13.22 11.84
C TYR A 255 -9.38 -12.48 13.13
N PHE A 256 -10.68 -12.30 13.38
CA PHE A 256 -11.18 -11.59 14.57
C PHE A 256 -10.89 -12.34 15.88
N THR A 257 -10.73 -13.66 15.83
CA THR A 257 -10.36 -14.47 17.00
C THR A 257 -8.87 -14.42 17.35
N GLN A 258 -8.02 -13.87 16.48
CA GLN A 258 -6.59 -13.83 16.76
C GLN A 258 -6.27 -12.92 17.96
N PRO A 259 -5.33 -13.31 18.82
CA PRO A 259 -4.92 -12.50 19.98
C PRO A 259 -4.25 -11.18 19.57
N VAL A 260 -3.73 -11.10 18.34
CA VAL A 260 -3.11 -9.92 17.73
C VAL A 260 -4.07 -9.07 16.90
N PHE A 261 -5.38 -9.39 16.90
CA PHE A 261 -6.39 -8.68 16.11
C PHE A 261 -6.32 -7.16 16.29
N LEU A 262 -6.23 -6.67 17.54
CA LEU A 262 -6.23 -5.23 17.82
C LEU A 262 -5.02 -4.51 17.19
N ALA A 263 -3.84 -5.15 17.21
CA ALA A 263 -2.66 -4.61 16.53
C ALA A 263 -2.83 -4.65 15.01
N ALA A 264 -3.36 -5.75 14.46
CA ALA A 264 -3.60 -5.88 13.03
C ALA A 264 -4.63 -4.84 12.54
N PHE A 265 -5.72 -4.65 13.28
CA PHE A 265 -6.77 -3.67 12.97
C PHE A 265 -6.27 -2.22 13.11
N ALA A 266 -5.38 -1.96 14.08
CA ALA A 266 -4.70 -0.67 14.20
C ALA A 266 -3.94 -0.31 12.91
N LEU A 267 -3.21 -1.28 12.33
CA LEU A 267 -2.55 -1.09 11.04
C LEU A 267 -3.55 -0.86 9.90
N SER A 268 -4.69 -1.56 9.89
CA SER A 268 -5.72 -1.35 8.86
C SER A 268 -6.31 0.07 8.88
N LEU A 269 -6.49 0.67 10.05
CA LEU A 269 -6.97 2.05 10.16
C LEU A 269 -6.01 3.08 9.55
N LEU A 270 -4.71 2.78 9.50
CA LEU A 270 -3.71 3.64 8.84
C LEU A 270 -3.88 3.69 7.32
N TYR A 271 -4.61 2.75 6.71
CA TYR A 271 -4.95 2.78 5.29
C TYR A 271 -6.13 3.72 4.98
N PHE A 272 -6.92 4.12 5.99
CA PHE A 272 -7.96 5.13 5.85
C PHE A 272 -7.36 6.54 5.99
N THR A 273 -6.51 6.94 5.04
CA THR A 273 -5.80 8.23 5.09
C THR A 273 -5.59 8.85 3.73
N VAL A 274 -5.93 10.13 3.57
CA VAL A 274 -5.57 10.92 2.37
C VAL A 274 -4.17 11.52 2.45
N LEU A 275 -3.47 11.28 3.58
CA LEU A 275 -2.17 11.86 3.90
C LEU A 275 -0.99 10.97 3.47
N GLY A 276 -1.25 9.97 2.63
CA GLY A 276 -0.18 9.24 1.97
C GLY A 276 0.55 10.14 0.98
N ALA A 277 1.79 9.75 0.63
CA ALA A 277 2.43 10.22 -0.60
C ALA A 277 1.85 9.53 -1.86
N ASP A 278 0.60 9.08 -1.78
CA ASP A 278 -0.21 8.57 -2.88
C ASP A 278 -0.84 9.73 -3.66
N GLY A 279 -1.60 9.42 -4.71
CA GLY A 279 -2.09 10.41 -5.68
C GLY A 279 -2.93 11.54 -5.07
N LEU A 280 -3.61 11.32 -3.94
CA LEU A 280 -4.56 12.28 -3.37
C LEU A 280 -3.90 13.43 -2.61
N GLY A 281 -3.03 13.13 -1.63
CA GLY A 281 -2.29 14.17 -0.89
C GLY A 281 -1.41 15.00 -1.83
N ILE A 282 -0.86 14.37 -2.86
CA ILE A 282 -0.08 15.04 -3.90
C ILE A 282 -0.96 15.85 -4.84
N GLY A 283 -2.14 15.34 -5.20
CA GLY A 283 -3.14 16.08 -5.98
C GLY A 283 -3.54 17.37 -5.28
N TYR A 284 -3.79 17.31 -3.97
CA TYR A 284 -4.03 18.50 -3.15
C TYR A 284 -2.82 19.44 -3.14
N ALA A 285 -1.61 18.92 -2.96
CA ALA A 285 -0.40 19.72 -3.01
C ALA A 285 -0.26 20.46 -4.37
N LYS A 286 -0.61 19.79 -5.48
CA LYS A 286 -0.66 20.38 -6.83
C LYS A 286 -1.74 21.47 -6.95
N THR A 287 -2.92 21.31 -6.36
CA THR A 287 -3.96 22.35 -6.39
C THR A 287 -3.59 23.61 -5.59
N LEU A 288 -2.61 23.51 -4.69
CA LEU A 288 -2.02 24.65 -3.98
C LEU A 288 -0.93 25.38 -4.78
N GLY A 289 -0.65 24.94 -6.02
CA GLY A 289 0.34 25.57 -6.90
C GLY A 289 1.76 25.05 -6.75
N LEU A 290 1.98 23.87 -6.15
CA LEU A 290 3.32 23.26 -6.14
C LEU A 290 3.76 22.83 -7.53
N PRO A 291 4.97 23.22 -7.97
CA PRO A 291 5.59 22.68 -9.18
C PRO A 291 5.77 21.16 -9.10
N GLU A 292 5.65 20.48 -10.25
CA GLU A 292 5.73 19.01 -10.34
C GLU A 292 7.10 18.46 -9.89
N VAL A 293 8.16 19.27 -10.02
CA VAL A 293 9.51 18.93 -9.55
C VAL A 293 9.53 18.67 -8.03
N TRP A 294 8.84 19.50 -7.25
CA TRP A 294 8.75 19.34 -5.79
C TRP A 294 7.95 18.10 -5.38
N ILE A 295 6.95 17.73 -6.18
CA ILE A 295 6.22 16.47 -6.03
C ILE A 295 7.14 15.26 -6.28
N GLY A 296 8.03 15.36 -7.28
CA GLY A 296 9.05 14.35 -7.54
C GLY A 296 10.01 14.19 -6.36
N TYR A 297 10.55 15.29 -5.85
CA TYR A 297 11.46 15.27 -4.69
C TYR A 297 10.80 14.74 -3.43
N SER A 298 9.56 15.15 -3.13
CA SER A 298 8.85 14.68 -1.93
C SER A 298 8.63 13.17 -1.94
N ARG A 299 8.30 12.59 -3.10
CA ARG A 299 8.19 11.13 -3.26
C ARG A 299 9.52 10.43 -3.04
N PHE A 300 10.60 10.94 -3.63
CA PHE A 300 11.93 10.37 -3.46
C PHE A 300 12.36 10.38 -1.99
N ILE A 301 12.21 11.52 -1.29
CA ILE A 301 12.55 11.64 0.13
C ILE A 301 11.65 10.73 0.98
N GLY A 302 10.36 10.65 0.67
CA GLY A 302 9.42 9.74 1.36
C GLY A 302 9.83 8.27 1.25
N SER A 303 10.25 7.82 0.06
CA SER A 303 10.79 6.46 -0.14
C SER A 303 12.11 6.26 0.61
N ALA A 304 13.01 7.24 0.60
CA ALA A 304 14.27 7.19 1.33
C ALA A 304 14.05 7.08 2.86
N LEU A 305 13.08 7.81 3.42
CA LEU A 305 12.70 7.68 4.82
C LEU A 305 12.07 6.31 5.15
N GLY A 306 11.38 5.70 4.19
CA GLY A 306 10.91 4.31 4.33
C GLY A 306 12.03 3.28 4.36
N VAL A 307 13.06 3.44 3.53
CA VAL A 307 14.29 2.63 3.60
C VAL A 307 15.00 2.86 4.93
N LEU A 308 15.14 4.12 5.37
CA LEU A 308 15.78 4.47 6.63
C LEU A 308 15.05 3.89 7.84
N SER A 309 13.71 3.89 7.83
CA SER A 309 12.89 3.26 8.87
C SER A 309 13.14 1.76 8.95
N ALA A 310 13.12 1.08 7.80
CA ALA A 310 13.41 -0.35 7.74
C ALA A 310 14.83 -0.69 8.18
N PHE A 311 15.83 0.12 7.80
CA PHE A 311 17.20 -0.04 8.28
C PHE A 311 17.30 0.16 9.79
N SER A 312 16.57 1.14 10.35
CA SER A 312 16.59 1.47 11.77
C SER A 312 15.86 0.42 12.63
N TYR A 313 14.86 -0.26 12.05
CA TYR A 313 13.95 -1.16 12.76
C TYR A 313 14.65 -2.25 13.60
N PRO A 314 15.60 -3.07 13.07
CA PRO A 314 16.27 -4.11 13.86
C PRO A 314 17.06 -3.56 15.04
N PHE A 315 17.65 -2.37 14.89
CA PHE A 315 18.42 -1.73 15.96
C PHE A 315 17.53 -1.24 17.10
N ILE A 316 16.39 -0.64 16.77
CA ILE A 316 15.39 -0.20 17.75
C ILE A 316 14.76 -1.43 18.41
N GLN A 317 14.30 -2.39 17.61
CA GLN A 317 13.67 -3.63 18.07
C GLN A 317 14.57 -4.42 19.01
N LYS A 318 15.89 -4.52 18.74
CA LYS A 318 16.84 -5.18 19.64
C LYS A 318 16.94 -4.51 21.00
N ARG A 319 16.74 -3.19 21.09
CA ARG A 319 16.86 -2.42 22.35
C ARG A 319 15.58 -2.41 23.17
N ILE A 320 14.43 -2.22 22.54
CA ILE A 320 13.16 -1.98 23.26
C ILE A 320 12.10 -3.06 23.02
N GLY A 321 12.35 -4.02 22.12
CA GLY A 321 11.42 -5.07 21.74
C GLY A 321 10.36 -4.62 20.74
N THR A 322 9.75 -5.59 20.05
CA THR A 322 8.85 -5.37 18.90
C THR A 322 7.63 -4.50 19.24
N GLY A 323 6.97 -4.75 20.37
CA GLY A 323 5.79 -3.98 20.79
C GLY A 323 6.09 -2.50 21.09
N LYS A 324 7.22 -2.21 21.76
CA LYS A 324 7.62 -0.82 22.04
C LYS A 324 8.11 -0.10 20.79
N THR A 325 8.73 -0.80 19.85
CA THR A 325 9.09 -0.24 18.53
C THR A 325 7.85 0.20 17.76
N GLY A 326 6.79 -0.60 17.73
CA GLY A 326 5.53 -0.21 17.10
C GLY A 326 4.90 1.02 17.77
N PHE A 327 4.91 1.08 19.10
CA PHE A 327 4.44 2.25 19.86
C PHE A 327 5.22 3.52 19.51
N LEU A 328 6.56 3.43 19.47
CA LEU A 328 7.42 4.53 19.06
C LEU A 328 7.09 5.00 17.64
N GLY A 329 6.82 4.06 16.73
CA GLY A 329 6.37 4.35 15.37
C GLY A 329 5.08 5.17 15.35
N PHE A 330 4.07 4.79 16.14
CA PHE A 330 2.82 5.55 16.26
C PHE A 330 3.01 6.96 16.83
N VAL A 331 3.82 7.10 17.88
CA VAL A 331 4.13 8.43 18.45
C VAL A 331 4.75 9.32 17.37
N PHE A 332 5.77 8.81 16.67
CA PHE A 332 6.43 9.54 15.60
C PHE A 332 5.47 9.89 14.46
N GLN A 333 4.63 8.93 14.05
CA GLN A 333 3.60 9.11 13.02
C GLN A 333 2.65 10.26 13.39
N ILE A 334 2.07 10.23 14.59
CA ILE A 334 1.13 11.26 15.04
C ILE A 334 1.80 12.63 15.14
N CYS A 335 3.01 12.71 15.73
CA CYS A 335 3.74 13.97 15.81
C CYS A 335 3.96 14.61 14.43
N CYS A 336 4.31 13.82 13.42
CA CYS A 336 4.46 14.32 12.05
C CYS A 336 3.11 14.71 11.43
N LEU A 337 2.06 13.91 11.65
CA LEU A 337 0.74 14.22 11.10
C LEU A 337 0.09 15.45 11.75
N LEU A 338 0.43 15.80 13.00
CA LEU A 338 -0.02 17.06 13.61
C LEU A 338 0.43 18.29 12.80
N LEU A 339 1.58 18.24 12.11
CA LEU A 339 2.01 19.30 11.21
C LEU A 339 1.00 19.49 10.05
N THR A 340 0.40 18.41 9.56
CA THR A 340 -0.65 18.50 8.53
C THR A 340 -1.91 19.18 9.06
N ILE A 341 -2.27 19.01 10.34
CA ILE A 341 -3.36 19.80 10.94
C ILE A 341 -2.98 21.27 11.04
N VAL A 342 -1.76 21.58 11.50
CA VAL A 342 -1.28 22.96 11.57
C VAL A 342 -1.32 23.63 10.20
N SER A 343 -0.96 22.91 9.14
CA SER A 343 -0.98 23.44 7.76
C SER A 343 -2.35 23.94 7.30
N ILE A 344 -3.44 23.38 7.82
CA ILE A 344 -4.81 23.80 7.50
C ILE A 344 -5.04 25.26 7.91
N PHE A 345 -4.44 25.69 9.01
CA PHE A 345 -4.65 27.01 9.62
C PHE A 345 -3.57 28.04 9.23
N LEU A 346 -2.55 27.64 8.46
CA LEU A 346 -1.50 28.53 8.01
C LEU A 346 -1.91 29.38 6.80
N PRO A 347 -1.32 30.57 6.61
CA PRO A 347 -1.52 31.38 5.41
C PRO A 347 -1.24 30.60 4.11
N GLY A 348 -2.11 30.78 3.12
CA GLY A 348 -2.07 30.04 1.85
C GLY A 348 -2.89 28.76 1.83
N SER A 349 -3.52 28.37 2.95
CA SER A 349 -4.48 27.27 2.98
C SER A 349 -5.81 27.68 2.33
N PRO A 350 -6.37 26.88 1.40
CA PRO A 350 -7.68 27.10 0.79
C PRO A 350 -8.84 26.65 1.69
N PHE A 351 -8.56 26.21 2.91
CA PHE A 351 -9.55 25.65 3.81
C PHE A 351 -10.58 26.68 4.27
N ASN A 352 -11.79 26.60 3.71
CA ASN A 352 -12.92 27.43 4.09
C ASN A 352 -14.22 26.60 4.08
N PRO A 353 -14.50 25.82 5.13
CA PRO A 353 -15.67 24.94 5.16
C PRO A 353 -16.99 25.72 5.23
N LYS A 354 -16.97 26.94 5.78
CA LYS A 354 -18.16 27.81 5.88
C LYS A 354 -18.64 28.24 4.49
N GLU A 355 -17.72 28.72 3.66
CA GLU A 355 -18.03 29.11 2.29
C GLU A 355 -18.51 27.93 1.44
N PHE A 356 -17.95 26.73 1.64
CA PHE A 356 -18.46 25.51 1.00
C PHE A 356 -19.91 25.25 1.41
N TYR A 357 -20.23 25.27 2.71
CA TYR A 357 -21.58 25.04 3.20
C TYR A 357 -22.58 26.08 2.66
N GLU A 358 -22.19 27.34 2.62
CA GLU A 358 -23.02 28.43 2.10
C GLU A 358 -23.26 28.33 0.59
N THR A 359 -22.29 27.78 -0.17
CA THR A 359 -22.39 27.61 -1.64
C THR A 359 -22.89 26.22 -2.06
N PHE A 360 -23.14 25.31 -1.11
CA PHE A 360 -23.49 23.93 -1.41
C PHE A 360 -24.90 23.81 -2.00
N ASN A 361 -24.99 23.20 -3.18
CA ASN A 361 -26.26 22.83 -3.80
C ASN A 361 -26.28 21.34 -4.13
N PHE A 362 -27.16 20.59 -3.47
CA PHE A 362 -27.26 19.13 -3.61
C PHE A 362 -27.52 18.68 -5.05
N SER A 363 -28.38 19.39 -5.79
CA SER A 363 -28.69 19.01 -7.18
C SER A 363 -27.47 19.14 -8.10
N THR A 364 -26.67 20.18 -7.89
CA THR A 364 -25.43 20.41 -8.66
C THR A 364 -24.34 19.44 -8.23
N TRP A 365 -24.19 19.19 -6.93
CA TRP A 365 -23.26 18.20 -6.39
C TRP A 365 -23.57 16.79 -6.90
N LEU A 366 -24.82 16.35 -6.81
CA LEU A 366 -25.26 15.01 -7.26
C LEU A 366 -25.07 14.86 -8.76
N ARG A 367 -25.47 15.88 -9.54
CA ARG A 367 -25.22 15.90 -10.99
C ARG A 367 -23.73 15.85 -11.29
N ASN A 368 -22.89 16.57 -10.55
CA ASN A 368 -21.46 16.55 -10.78
C ASN A 368 -20.88 15.16 -10.50
N ILE A 369 -21.20 14.52 -9.37
CA ILE A 369 -20.70 13.17 -9.04
C ILE A 369 -21.07 12.14 -10.10
N PHE A 370 -22.32 12.13 -10.55
CA PHE A 370 -22.80 11.16 -11.56
C PHE A 370 -22.59 11.64 -13.00
N SER A 371 -22.21 12.90 -13.22
CA SER A 371 -21.68 13.35 -14.50
C SER A 371 -20.25 12.84 -14.62
N GLY A 372 -19.92 12.20 -15.74
CA GLY A 372 -18.54 11.75 -16.00
C GLY A 372 -17.49 12.88 -16.09
N ALA A 373 -17.82 14.13 -15.74
CA ALA A 373 -16.95 15.30 -15.73
C ALA A 373 -16.12 15.44 -14.43
N THR A 374 -16.60 14.94 -13.29
CA THR A 374 -15.88 15.08 -12.00
C THR A 374 -14.66 14.16 -11.93
N PHE A 375 -14.76 12.96 -12.52
CA PHE A 375 -13.62 12.05 -12.71
C PHE A 375 -12.53 12.58 -13.67
N VAL A 376 -12.88 13.54 -14.55
CA VAL A 376 -11.96 14.17 -15.50
C VAL A 376 -11.22 15.35 -14.87
N ARG A 377 -11.93 16.16 -14.07
CA ARG A 377 -11.36 17.37 -13.44
C ARG A 377 -10.38 17.08 -12.32
N MET A 378 -10.57 15.99 -11.58
CA MET A 378 -9.67 15.58 -10.49
C MET A 378 -8.31 15.05 -11.00
N ALA A 379 -8.17 14.90 -12.32
CA ALA A 379 -7.03 14.26 -12.94
C ALA A 379 -6.25 15.18 -13.91
N GLY A 380 -6.54 16.48 -13.88
CA GLY A 380 -5.60 17.51 -14.37
C GLY A 380 -5.59 17.75 -15.88
N LYS A 381 -6.73 17.62 -16.57
CA LYS A 381 -6.88 18.14 -17.93
C LYS A 381 -7.67 19.46 -17.92
N ILE A 382 -6.98 20.56 -18.20
CA ILE A 382 -7.60 21.81 -18.64
C ILE A 382 -7.89 21.59 -20.12
N ASP A 383 -9.17 21.45 -20.50
CA ASP A 383 -9.55 21.44 -21.91
C ASP A 383 -9.47 22.87 -22.44
N ASP A 384 -8.54 23.09 -23.36
CA ASP A 384 -8.26 24.39 -23.99
C ASP A 384 -9.09 24.62 -25.26
N ASN A 385 -10.17 23.88 -25.48
CA ASN A 385 -11.03 24.09 -26.64
C ASN A 385 -12.49 23.71 -26.37
N THR A 386 -13.32 24.71 -26.11
CA THR A 386 -14.69 24.75 -26.63
C THR A 386 -15.27 26.16 -26.53
N ASP A 387 -15.59 26.71 -27.70
CA ASP A 387 -16.21 28.01 -27.99
C ASP A 387 -17.64 28.20 -27.44
N ASN A 388 -17.87 27.91 -26.16
CA ASN A 388 -19.13 28.23 -25.49
C ASN A 388 -18.89 29.24 -24.36
N LYS A 389 -18.78 30.52 -24.74
CA LYS A 389 -18.56 31.67 -23.85
C LYS A 389 -19.65 31.90 -22.77
N ASN A 390 -20.73 31.11 -22.75
CA ASN A 390 -21.83 31.27 -21.78
C ASN A 390 -22.03 30.07 -20.84
N LEU A 391 -21.12 29.09 -20.81
CA LEU A 391 -21.09 28.04 -19.78
C LEU A 391 -19.80 28.08 -18.95
N ILE A 392 -19.27 29.28 -18.74
CA ILE A 392 -18.31 29.57 -17.68
C ILE A 392 -19.12 29.81 -16.41
N ILE A 393 -19.64 28.73 -15.81
CA ILE A 393 -20.26 28.77 -14.48
C ILE A 393 -19.32 28.05 -13.51
N THR A 394 -18.45 28.87 -12.92
CA THR A 394 -18.27 28.99 -11.46
C THR A 394 -17.79 27.74 -10.71
N THR A 395 -16.51 27.38 -10.84
CA THR A 395 -15.70 26.79 -9.72
C THR A 395 -14.23 26.69 -10.13
N GLY A 396 -13.61 27.86 -10.37
CA GLY A 396 -12.19 27.96 -10.73
C GLY A 396 -11.74 29.41 -11.00
N ARG A 397 -12.70 30.31 -11.29
CA ARG A 397 -12.46 31.74 -11.49
C ARG A 397 -12.90 32.65 -10.33
N SER A 398 -13.53 32.12 -9.27
CA SER A 398 -14.04 32.95 -8.16
C SER A 398 -13.08 33.09 -6.97
N ILE A 399 -11.85 32.58 -7.04
CA ILE A 399 -10.83 32.78 -5.98
C ILE A 399 -9.87 33.93 -6.34
N ILE A 400 -9.95 34.50 -7.55
CA ILE A 400 -9.22 35.71 -7.93
C ILE A 400 -10.25 36.82 -8.14
N ASN A 401 -10.81 37.34 -7.05
CA ASN A 401 -11.40 38.68 -7.02
C ASN A 401 -11.55 39.11 -5.56
N THR A 402 -10.42 39.40 -4.94
CA THR A 402 -10.36 40.40 -3.85
C THR A 402 -9.12 41.25 -4.05
N THR A 403 -9.07 41.94 -5.17
CA THR A 403 -8.36 43.22 -5.31
C THR A 403 -9.24 44.11 -6.17
N GLY A 404 -9.54 45.29 -5.63
CA GLY A 404 -10.40 46.26 -6.29
C GLY A 404 -9.86 46.64 -7.66
N ILE A 405 -10.79 46.91 -8.55
CA ILE A 405 -10.58 47.52 -9.87
C ILE A 405 -9.65 48.73 -9.70
N ILE A 406 -8.43 48.62 -10.22
CA ILE A 406 -7.68 49.76 -10.72
C ILE A 406 -7.35 49.43 -12.17
N SER A 407 -7.84 50.30 -13.04
CA SER A 407 -7.53 50.40 -14.45
C SER A 407 -6.06 50.16 -14.73
N ILE A 408 -5.79 49.44 -15.82
CA ILE A 408 -4.47 49.28 -16.42
C ILE A 408 -3.90 50.69 -16.66
N ASP A 409 -2.96 51.08 -15.81
CA ASP A 409 -2.01 52.14 -16.10
C ASP A 409 -0.62 51.51 -16.09
N GLU A 410 0.16 51.88 -17.10
CA GLU A 410 1.55 51.48 -17.26
C GLU A 410 2.36 51.87 -16.02
N SER A 411 3.35 51.03 -15.69
CA SER A 411 4.31 51.16 -14.59
C SER A 411 3.81 50.69 -13.21
N ILE A 412 4.29 49.52 -12.79
CA ILE A 412 4.89 49.29 -11.46
C ILE A 412 5.72 48.00 -11.57
N ASN A 413 7.02 48.17 -11.36
CA ASN A 413 7.95 47.12 -11.03
C ASN A 413 7.45 46.38 -9.78
N ASN A 414 7.12 45.11 -9.90
CA ASN A 414 7.22 44.17 -8.78
C ASN A 414 7.76 42.86 -9.33
N GLU A 415 9.01 42.59 -8.97
CA GLU A 415 9.58 41.25 -9.02
C GLU A 415 8.75 40.34 -8.10
N ASP A 416 7.73 39.67 -8.64
CA ASP A 416 7.19 38.47 -8.02
C ASP A 416 8.32 37.43 -8.04
N THR A 417 9.19 37.50 -7.03
CA THR A 417 10.32 36.59 -6.89
C THR A 417 9.77 35.23 -6.48
N TYR A 418 9.41 34.43 -7.48
CA TYR A 418 9.15 33.00 -7.35
C TYR A 418 10.45 32.31 -6.92
N LEU A 419 10.78 32.34 -5.62
CA LEU A 419 11.90 31.58 -5.09
C LEU A 419 11.60 30.08 -5.31
N PHE A 420 12.26 29.47 -6.30
CA PHE A 420 12.04 28.08 -6.74
C PHE A 420 10.59 27.74 -7.19
N GLY A 421 9.85 28.71 -7.75
CA GLY A 421 8.50 28.44 -8.27
C GLY A 421 7.41 28.26 -7.20
N LEU A 422 7.68 28.61 -5.94
CA LEU A 422 6.70 28.57 -4.84
C LEU A 422 5.85 29.85 -4.82
N SER A 423 4.58 29.73 -4.38
CA SER A 423 3.66 30.87 -4.18
C SER A 423 4.17 31.86 -3.13
N THR A 424 3.61 33.06 -3.11
CA THR A 424 4.02 34.16 -2.21
C THR A 424 3.89 33.85 -0.71
N ASN A 425 3.13 32.82 -0.33
CA ASN A 425 3.00 32.32 1.05
C ASN A 425 2.99 30.78 1.08
N PRO A 426 4.13 30.10 0.93
CA PRO A 426 4.17 28.65 0.79
C PRO A 426 4.04 27.89 2.12
N SER A 427 3.76 28.59 3.22
CA SER A 427 3.84 28.05 4.58
C SER A 427 2.92 26.86 4.81
N SER A 428 1.63 26.96 4.47
CA SER A 428 0.68 25.86 4.55
C SER A 428 1.16 24.64 3.75
N VAL A 429 1.50 24.86 2.48
CA VAL A 429 1.87 23.82 1.53
C VAL A 429 3.14 23.08 1.95
N LEU A 430 4.16 23.82 2.40
CA LEU A 430 5.43 23.26 2.84
C LEU A 430 5.28 22.49 4.15
N THR A 431 4.54 23.03 5.13
CA THR A 431 4.27 22.33 6.40
C THR A 431 3.48 21.05 6.16
N PHE A 432 2.50 21.07 5.25
CA PHE A 432 1.77 19.88 4.82
C PHE A 432 2.72 18.82 4.23
N LEU A 433 3.57 19.21 3.27
CA LEU A 433 4.54 18.32 2.63
C LEU A 433 5.53 17.73 3.64
N ILE A 434 6.10 18.54 4.52
CA ILE A 434 7.03 18.08 5.55
C ILE A 434 6.34 17.04 6.43
N GLY A 435 5.12 17.32 6.90
CA GLY A 435 4.35 16.40 7.74
C GLY A 435 4.12 15.03 7.09
N ILE A 436 3.68 14.98 5.84
CA ILE A 436 3.42 13.70 5.15
C ILE A 436 4.71 12.95 4.80
N ILE A 437 5.80 13.67 4.46
CA ILE A 437 7.08 13.06 4.11
C ILE A 437 7.72 12.45 5.36
N THR A 438 7.84 13.22 6.45
CA THR A 438 8.46 12.73 7.68
C THR A 438 7.65 11.61 8.31
N ALA A 439 6.31 11.67 8.24
CA ALA A 439 5.45 10.59 8.71
C ALA A 439 5.81 9.23 8.10
N ARG A 440 6.36 9.15 6.88
CA ARG A 440 6.77 7.88 6.27
C ARG A 440 7.70 7.05 7.17
N PHE A 441 8.59 7.69 7.92
CA PHE A 441 9.46 6.96 8.84
C PHE A 441 8.66 6.21 9.93
N GLY A 442 7.67 6.88 10.53
CA GLY A 442 6.80 6.29 11.57
C GLY A 442 5.91 5.18 11.00
N LEU A 443 5.26 5.43 9.87
CA LEU A 443 4.38 4.48 9.18
C LEU A 443 5.07 3.14 8.92
N TRP A 444 6.28 3.15 8.35
CA TRP A 444 6.98 1.91 8.02
C TRP A 444 7.53 1.21 9.26
N LEU A 445 7.83 1.94 10.33
CA LEU A 445 8.21 1.33 11.62
C LEU A 445 7.03 0.56 12.23
N ILE A 446 5.83 1.13 12.14
CA ILE A 446 4.57 0.49 12.56
C ILE A 446 4.29 -0.75 11.72
N ASP A 447 4.37 -0.65 10.39
CA ASP A 447 4.07 -1.76 9.47
C ASP A 447 4.98 -2.97 9.71
N ILE A 448 6.29 -2.74 9.80
CA ILE A 448 7.26 -3.82 10.06
C ILE A 448 7.03 -4.42 11.46
N GLY A 449 6.78 -3.57 12.47
CA GLY A 449 6.52 -3.99 13.85
C GLY A 449 5.27 -4.86 13.99
N ILE A 450 4.14 -4.41 13.44
CA ILE A 450 2.87 -5.14 13.49
C ILE A 450 2.95 -6.40 12.63
N THR A 451 3.59 -6.33 11.46
CA THR A 451 3.87 -7.51 10.64
C THR A 451 4.63 -8.57 11.43
N GLN A 452 5.69 -8.19 12.14
CA GLN A 452 6.47 -9.13 12.94
C GLN A 452 5.64 -9.72 14.08
N ILE A 453 4.87 -8.89 14.80
CA ILE A 453 3.93 -9.36 15.83
C ILE A 453 2.97 -10.40 15.25
N MET A 454 2.40 -10.15 14.07
CA MET A 454 1.51 -11.11 13.42
C MET A 454 2.24 -12.38 12.98
N GLN A 455 3.45 -12.29 12.42
CA GLN A 455 4.22 -13.47 12.01
C GLN A 455 4.60 -14.38 13.19
N GLU A 456 4.90 -13.80 14.35
CA GLU A 456 5.30 -14.52 15.56
C GLU A 456 4.12 -15.15 16.31
N ASN A 457 2.95 -14.53 16.28
CA ASN A 457 1.80 -14.93 17.10
C ASN A 457 0.70 -15.66 16.33
N VAL A 458 0.70 -15.59 14.99
CA VAL A 458 -0.30 -16.30 14.16
C VAL A 458 0.21 -17.71 13.81
N PRO A 459 -0.57 -18.76 14.11
CA PRO A 459 -0.23 -20.13 13.77
C PRO A 459 0.09 -20.34 12.28
N GLU A 460 1.07 -21.20 11.99
CA GLU A 460 1.57 -21.47 10.63
C GLU A 460 0.48 -21.99 9.67
N ASN A 461 -0.49 -22.75 10.18
CA ASN A 461 -1.58 -23.36 9.39
C ASN A 461 -2.66 -22.36 8.95
N GLN A 462 -2.70 -21.16 9.52
CA GLN A 462 -3.71 -20.13 9.23
C GLN A 462 -3.07 -18.79 8.87
N ARG A 463 -1.73 -18.74 8.76
CA ARG A 463 -0.98 -17.50 8.59
C ARG A 463 -1.36 -16.79 7.29
N GLY A 464 -1.40 -17.52 6.18
CA GLY A 464 -1.83 -16.98 4.89
C GLY A 464 -3.26 -16.44 4.96
N THR A 465 -4.18 -17.15 5.60
CA THR A 465 -5.59 -16.75 5.78
C THR A 465 -5.68 -15.44 6.56
N VAL A 466 -5.00 -15.33 7.70
CA VAL A 466 -5.03 -14.13 8.55
C VAL A 466 -4.43 -12.92 7.83
N PHE A 467 -3.27 -13.08 7.17
CA PHE A 467 -2.69 -11.97 6.40
C PHE A 467 -3.48 -11.64 5.13
N GLY A 468 -4.17 -12.63 4.53
CA GLY A 468 -5.09 -12.41 3.42
C GLY A 468 -6.30 -11.55 3.83
N VAL A 469 -6.89 -11.86 4.98
CA VAL A 469 -7.97 -11.05 5.59
C VAL A 469 -7.46 -9.66 5.98
N GLN A 470 -6.27 -9.57 6.58
CA GLN A 470 -5.62 -8.29 6.84
C GLN A 470 -5.53 -7.43 5.57
N GLY A 471 -5.05 -8.01 4.47
CA GLY A 471 -4.99 -7.35 3.17
C GLY A 471 -6.35 -6.89 2.67
N SER A 472 -7.37 -7.75 2.76
CA SER A 472 -8.76 -7.40 2.40
C SER A 472 -9.28 -6.21 3.22
N ILE A 473 -9.05 -6.16 4.54
CA ILE A 473 -9.51 -5.07 5.41
C ILE A 473 -8.73 -3.77 5.12
N CYS A 474 -7.42 -3.83 4.91
CA CYS A 474 -6.63 -2.67 4.50
C CYS A 474 -7.12 -2.08 3.17
N ASN A 475 -7.41 -2.94 2.18
CA ASN A 475 -7.98 -2.51 0.90
C ASN A 475 -9.38 -1.93 1.07
N ALA A 476 -10.21 -2.48 1.96
CA ALA A 476 -11.53 -1.93 2.27
C ALA A 476 -11.44 -0.50 2.83
N PHE A 477 -10.51 -0.24 3.76
CA PHE A 477 -10.26 1.11 4.27
C PHE A 477 -9.71 2.05 3.19
N SER A 478 -8.83 1.58 2.30
CA SER A 478 -8.36 2.37 1.17
C SER A 478 -9.50 2.76 0.22
N VAL A 479 -10.36 1.80 -0.14
CA VAL A 479 -11.54 2.05 -0.99
C VAL A 479 -12.52 3.00 -0.30
N MET A 480 -12.74 2.83 1.01
CA MET A 480 -13.59 3.74 1.78
C MET A 480 -13.05 5.17 1.77
N LYS A 481 -11.73 5.35 1.90
CA LYS A 481 -11.06 6.66 1.75
C LYS A 481 -11.33 7.24 0.35
N ASP A 482 -11.14 6.45 -0.70
CA ASP A 482 -11.36 6.90 -2.08
C ASP A 482 -12.83 7.32 -2.31
N ILE A 483 -13.79 6.58 -1.76
CA ILE A 483 -15.22 6.94 -1.79
C ILE A 483 -15.45 8.28 -1.08
N VAL A 484 -14.91 8.48 0.12
CA VAL A 484 -15.07 9.75 0.87
C VAL A 484 -14.49 10.94 0.09
N VAL A 485 -13.38 10.75 -0.61
CA VAL A 485 -12.78 11.79 -1.47
C VAL A 485 -13.64 12.10 -2.69
N ILE A 486 -14.25 11.09 -3.31
CA ILE A 486 -15.21 11.29 -4.41
C ILE A 486 -16.45 12.07 -3.93
N LEU A 487 -16.90 11.83 -2.70
CA LEU A 487 -18.03 12.57 -2.10
C LEU A 487 -17.67 14.03 -1.76
N LEU A 488 -16.39 14.31 -1.47
CA LEU A 488 -15.86 15.64 -1.12
C LEU A 488 -14.75 16.09 -2.09
N PRO A 489 -15.07 16.39 -3.37
CA PRO A 489 -14.08 16.68 -4.40
C PRO A 489 -13.49 18.10 -4.34
N ASP A 490 -14.02 18.98 -3.48
CA ASP A 490 -13.62 20.39 -3.41
C ASP A 490 -12.34 20.57 -2.56
N VAL A 491 -11.38 21.33 -3.08
CA VAL A 491 -10.12 21.64 -2.39
C VAL A 491 -10.38 22.37 -1.06
N ARG A 492 -11.45 23.17 -0.97
CA ARG A 492 -11.85 23.91 0.25
C ARG A 492 -12.26 22.99 1.40
N THR A 493 -12.73 21.78 1.10
CA THR A 493 -13.13 20.78 2.11
C THR A 493 -12.03 19.75 2.36
N PHE A 494 -10.92 19.77 1.63
CA PHE A 494 -9.82 18.81 1.79
C PHE A 494 -9.24 18.82 3.22
N GLY A 495 -9.22 19.96 3.92
CA GLY A 495 -8.83 20.03 5.33
C GLY A 495 -9.69 19.14 6.25
N ILE A 496 -10.97 18.89 5.92
CA ILE A 496 -11.82 17.93 6.64
C ILE A 496 -11.28 16.51 6.46
N LEU A 497 -10.86 16.16 5.22
CA LEU A 497 -10.27 14.85 4.92
C LEU A 497 -8.93 14.63 5.65
N ILE A 498 -8.12 15.69 5.78
CA ILE A 498 -6.91 15.67 6.62
C ILE A 498 -7.27 15.34 8.07
N ILE A 499 -8.24 16.05 8.66
CA ILE A 499 -8.68 15.83 10.04
C ILE A 499 -9.19 14.40 10.23
N ILE A 500 -10.06 13.90 9.33
CA ILE A 500 -10.59 12.53 9.36
C ILE A 500 -9.43 11.50 9.33
N SER A 501 -8.42 11.74 8.49
CA SER A 501 -7.25 10.86 8.37
C SER A 501 -6.40 10.82 9.64
N VAL A 502 -6.19 11.98 10.27
CA VAL A 502 -5.48 12.03 11.56
C VAL A 502 -6.29 11.35 12.66
N LEU A 503 -7.61 11.57 12.71
CA LEU A 503 -8.51 10.89 13.67
C LEU A 503 -8.48 9.37 13.48
N ALA A 504 -8.49 8.87 12.25
CA ALA A 504 -8.35 7.45 11.95
C ALA A 504 -7.01 6.88 12.41
N THR A 505 -5.92 7.63 12.19
CA THR A 505 -4.58 7.26 12.67
C THR A 505 -4.50 7.23 14.19
N THR A 506 -5.08 8.23 14.87
CA THR A 506 -5.17 8.30 16.33
C THR A 506 -6.02 7.15 16.87
N ALA A 507 -7.15 6.82 16.24
CA ALA A 507 -7.95 5.65 16.59
C ALA A 507 -7.12 4.36 16.47
N GLY A 508 -6.37 4.20 15.37
CA GLY A 508 -5.42 3.11 15.20
C GLY A 508 -4.40 3.03 16.34
N PHE A 509 -3.84 4.16 16.76
CA PHE A 509 -2.93 4.20 17.91
C PHE A 509 -3.62 3.75 19.20
N MET A 510 -4.86 4.18 19.45
CA MET A 510 -5.63 3.74 20.61
C MET A 510 -5.87 2.22 20.60
N PHE A 511 -6.22 1.63 19.45
CA PHE A 511 -6.32 0.17 19.30
C PHE A 511 -4.99 -0.53 19.61
N TYR A 512 -3.87 0.04 19.17
CA TYR A 512 -2.54 -0.50 19.45
C TYR A 512 -2.15 -0.39 20.93
N ILE A 513 -2.49 0.71 21.59
CA ILE A 513 -2.31 0.87 23.04
C ILE A 513 -3.16 -0.15 23.79
N SER A 514 -4.43 -0.33 23.42
CA SER A 514 -5.29 -1.35 24.02
C SER A 514 -4.72 -2.75 23.86
N PHE A 515 -4.14 -3.06 22.69
CA PHE A 515 -3.41 -4.30 22.46
C PHE A 515 -2.23 -4.47 23.44
N LEU A 516 -1.39 -3.45 23.60
CA LEU A 516 -0.24 -3.51 24.53
C LEU A 516 -0.68 -3.67 25.99
N ILE A 517 -1.73 -2.96 26.41
CA ILE A 517 -2.29 -3.07 27.76
C ILE A 517 -2.82 -4.49 28.00
N LEU A 518 -3.61 -5.03 27.06
CA LEU A 518 -4.15 -6.38 27.17
C LEU A 518 -3.05 -7.43 27.22
N GLN A 519 -1.97 -7.27 26.45
CA GLN A 519 -0.82 -8.15 26.54
C GLN A 519 -0.13 -8.06 27.91
N TYR A 520 0.06 -6.84 28.43
CA TYR A 520 0.69 -6.63 29.73
C TYR A 520 -0.14 -7.30 30.86
N THR A 521 -1.44 -7.05 30.90
CA THR A 521 -2.35 -7.63 31.91
C THR A 521 -2.40 -9.16 31.83
N ARG A 522 -2.30 -9.75 30.63
CA ARG A 522 -2.25 -11.21 30.48
C ARG A 522 -0.95 -11.79 31.07
N ARG A 523 0.20 -11.21 30.74
CA ARG A 523 1.50 -11.65 31.30
C ARG A 523 1.53 -11.53 32.82
N GLU A 524 0.98 -10.45 33.36
CA GLU A 524 0.90 -10.25 34.81
C GLU A 524 0.04 -11.33 35.50
N LYS A 525 -1.10 -11.70 34.90
CA LYS A 525 -1.94 -12.81 35.40
C LYS A 525 -1.22 -14.16 35.35
N GLU A 526 -0.47 -14.42 34.29
CA GLU A 526 0.32 -15.65 34.14
C GLU A 526 1.38 -15.74 35.24
N ILE A 527 2.17 -14.68 35.44
CA ILE A 527 3.19 -14.61 36.50
C ILE A 527 2.56 -14.82 37.89
N ASN A 528 1.45 -14.15 38.19
CA ASN A 528 0.78 -14.31 39.48
C ASN A 528 0.19 -15.72 39.68
N SER A 529 -0.21 -16.39 38.59
CA SER A 529 -0.70 -17.78 38.64
C SER A 529 0.41 -18.82 38.82
N GLU A 530 1.61 -18.56 38.29
CA GLU A 530 2.78 -19.42 38.46
C GLU A 530 3.40 -19.29 39.86
N ASP A 531 3.38 -18.08 40.44
CA ASP A 531 3.89 -17.80 41.80
C ASP A 531 2.97 -18.29 42.93
N GLY A 532 1.88 -19.01 42.63
CA GLY A 532 0.93 -19.53 43.63
C GLY A 532 0.17 -18.43 44.39
N ARG A 533 0.23 -17.18 43.92
CA ARG A 533 -0.52 -16.05 44.47
C ARG A 533 -1.83 -15.87 43.71
N GLY A 534 -2.69 -16.89 43.78
CA GLY A 534 -4.12 -16.72 43.49
C GLY A 534 -4.84 -16.12 44.71
N PRO A 535 -5.93 -15.35 44.51
CA PRO A 535 -6.73 -14.79 45.60
C PRO A 535 -7.30 -15.85 46.54
#